data_AF-X1GJ77-F1
#
_entry.id   AF-X1GJ77-F1
#
_cell.length_a   1.000
_cell.length_b   1.000
_cell.length_c   1.000
_cell.angle_alpha   90.00
_cell.angle_beta   90.00
_cell.angle_gamma   90.00
#
_symmetry.space_group_name_H-M   'P 1'
#
loop_
_entity.id
_entity.type
_entity.pdbx_description
1 polymer ?
#
loop_
_entity_poly.entity_id
_entity_poly.type
_entity_poly.pdbx_seq_one_letter_code
_entity_poly.pdbx_strand_id
1 'polypeptide(L)'
;TVSFPIQMIIMAFAIMIGMGSASAISRSLGANNVERADNVTGNSFFSIVVFSSIIAILGLTFTEPLLRLVGATDTILPYARDYITIIFYGSVFRSFAMSTNNLIRAEGNAKVAMISMFIGAGSNIILDPIFIFVFKLGVKGAALATILAQFFAFL
;
A
#
# COMPACT_ATOMS: atom_id res chain seq x y z
N THR A 1 -9.71 -16.79 5.13
CA THR A 1 -8.50 -17.25 5.85
C THR A 1 -7.37 -17.62 4.90
N VAL A 2 -7.65 -18.33 3.79
CA VAL A 2 -6.66 -18.73 2.77
C VAL A 2 -5.90 -17.56 2.12
N SER A 3 -6.50 -16.36 2.04
CA SER A 3 -5.87 -15.17 1.43
C SER A 3 -4.93 -14.38 2.35
N PHE A 4 -4.88 -14.71 3.64
CA PHE A 4 -4.12 -13.95 4.64
C PHE A 4 -2.59 -14.07 4.48
N PRO A 5 -2.01 -15.26 4.21
CA PRO A 5 -0.57 -15.41 3.99
C PRO A 5 -0.09 -14.58 2.80
N ILE A 6 -0.89 -14.50 1.73
CA ILE A 6 -0.56 -13.73 0.53
C ILE A 6 -0.51 -12.23 0.86
N GLN A 7 -1.46 -11.73 1.67
CA GLN A 7 -1.40 -10.35 2.15
C GLN A 7 -0.15 -10.07 3.01
N MET A 8 0.26 -11.01 3.86
CA MET A 8 1.47 -10.84 4.66
C MET A 8 2.72 -10.73 3.79
N ILE A 9 2.83 -11.52 2.71
CA ILE A 9 3.95 -11.44 1.77
C ILE A 9 4.00 -10.06 1.10
N ILE A 10 2.86 -9.58 0.59
CA ILE A 10 2.77 -8.24 -0.02
C ILE A 10 3.21 -7.17 1.00
N MET A 11 2.71 -7.26 2.23
CA MET A 11 3.04 -6.32 3.29
C MET A 11 4.51 -6.38 3.69
N ALA A 12 5.11 -7.58 3.72
CA ALA A 12 6.53 -7.76 4.04
C ALA A 12 7.44 -7.06 3.03
N PHE A 13 7.12 -7.13 1.74
CA PHE A 13 7.86 -6.38 0.71
C PHE A 13 7.71 -4.87 0.85
N ALA A 14 6.49 -4.39 1.09
CA ALA A 14 6.24 -2.97 1.32
C ALA A 14 7.02 -2.45 2.54
N ILE A 15 7.02 -3.22 3.63
CA ILE A 15 7.78 -2.92 4.84
C ILE A 15 9.29 -2.95 4.58
N MET A 16 9.78 -3.95 3.85
CA MET A 16 11.20 -4.09 3.53
C MET A 16 11.73 -2.84 2.83
N ILE A 17 11.03 -2.38 1.79
CA ILE A 17 11.48 -1.20 1.04
C ILE A 17 11.22 0.07 1.85
N GLY A 18 10.04 0.23 2.47
CA GLY A 18 9.69 1.41 3.25
C GLY A 18 10.62 1.63 4.45
N MET A 19 10.83 0.61 5.29
CA MET A 19 11.72 0.71 6.46
C MET A 19 13.20 0.70 6.07
N GLY A 20 13.60 -0.07 5.05
CA GLY A 20 14.98 -0.08 4.56
C GLY A 20 15.41 1.29 4.05
N SER A 21 14.52 1.94 3.29
CA SER A 21 14.71 3.29 2.77
C SER A 21 14.72 4.34 3.87
N ALA A 22 13.73 4.29 4.78
CA ALA A 22 13.68 5.14 5.96
C ALA A 22 14.98 5.09 6.78
N SER A 23 15.53 3.89 6.98
CA SER A 23 16.79 3.70 7.68
C SER A 23 17.97 4.37 6.97
N ALA A 24 18.04 4.29 5.64
CA ALA A 24 19.08 4.94 4.85
C ALA A 24 18.95 6.48 4.84
N ILE A 25 17.72 7.00 4.80
CA ILE A 25 17.43 8.43 4.89
C ILE A 25 17.84 8.98 6.26
N SER A 26 17.43 8.29 7.34
CA SER A 26 17.73 8.70 8.71
C SER A 26 19.25 8.79 8.97
N ARG A 27 20.04 7.82 8.45
CA ARG A 27 21.50 7.88 8.53
C ARG A 27 22.10 9.02 7.70
N SER A 28 21.56 9.28 6.51
CA SER A 28 22.08 10.32 5.61
C SER A 28 21.82 11.72 6.18
N LEU A 29 20.64 11.95 6.73
CA LEU A 29 20.29 13.20 7.44
C LEU A 29 21.09 13.37 8.73
N GLY A 30 21.29 12.30 9.50
CA GLY A 30 22.15 12.33 10.69
C GLY A 30 23.61 12.67 10.39
N ALA A 31 24.07 12.42 9.16
CA ALA A 31 25.39 12.81 8.65
C ALA A 31 25.41 14.20 7.98
N ASN A 32 24.34 14.99 8.09
CA ASN A 32 24.13 16.26 7.38
C ASN A 32 24.24 16.16 5.84
N ASN A 33 24.05 14.96 5.27
CA ASN A 33 24.10 14.74 3.82
C ASN A 33 22.68 14.73 3.24
N VAL A 34 22.13 15.94 3.06
CA VAL A 34 20.77 16.16 2.56
C VAL A 34 20.62 15.70 1.11
N GLU A 35 21.63 15.93 0.27
CA GLU A 35 21.64 15.50 -1.13
C GLU A 35 21.52 13.97 -1.25
N ARG A 36 22.23 13.23 -0.40
CA ARG A 36 22.11 11.76 -0.36
C ARG A 36 20.74 11.33 0.15
N ALA A 37 20.16 12.02 1.13
CA ALA A 37 18.81 11.71 1.61
C ALA A 37 17.77 11.86 0.50
N ASP A 38 17.82 12.94 -0.28
CA ASP A 38 16.89 13.20 -1.38
C ASP A 38 17.02 12.16 -2.52
N ASN A 39 18.27 11.82 -2.88
CA ASN A 39 18.54 10.75 -3.84
C ASN A 39 18.00 9.38 -3.38
N VAL A 40 18.12 9.07 -2.08
CA VAL A 40 17.56 7.84 -1.52
C VAL A 40 16.04 7.88 -1.59
N THR A 41 15.40 8.99 -1.19
CA THR A 41 13.95 9.18 -1.28
C THR A 41 13.43 8.92 -2.70
N GLY A 42 14.03 9.54 -3.72
CA GLY A 42 13.67 9.32 -5.12
C GLY A 42 13.84 7.86 -5.57
N ASN A 43 14.97 7.23 -5.24
CA ASN A 43 15.23 5.83 -5.58
C ASN A 43 14.27 4.86 -4.87
N SER A 44 13.88 5.18 -3.64
CA SER A 44 12.92 4.42 -2.86
C SER A 44 11.52 4.49 -3.46
N PHE A 45 11.08 5.66 -3.94
CA PHE A 45 9.83 5.80 -4.68
C PHE A 45 9.83 4.96 -5.95
N PHE A 46 10.88 5.06 -6.76
CA PHE A 46 11.03 4.26 -7.97
C PHE A 46 11.00 2.76 -7.66
N SER A 47 11.76 2.33 -6.65
CA SER A 47 11.81 0.94 -6.19
C SER A 47 10.45 0.44 -5.73
N ILE A 48 9.68 1.26 -4.97
CA ILE A 48 8.33 0.88 -4.53
C ILE A 48 7.42 0.62 -5.72
N VAL A 49 7.42 1.50 -6.72
CA VAL A 49 6.53 1.39 -7.87
C VAL A 49 6.90 0.16 -8.70
N VAL A 50 8.19 -0.05 -8.96
CA VAL A 50 8.67 -1.21 -9.71
C VAL A 50 8.35 -2.52 -9.00
N PHE A 51 8.74 -2.67 -7.73
CA PHE A 51 8.51 -3.92 -6.99
C PHE A 51 7.02 -4.20 -6.76
N SER A 52 6.23 -3.18 -6.41
CA SER A 52 4.80 -3.38 -6.21
C SER A 52 4.06 -3.71 -7.50
N SER A 53 4.49 -3.14 -8.64
CA SER A 53 3.96 -3.49 -9.96
C SER A 53 4.32 -4.92 -10.35
N ILE A 54 5.56 -5.36 -10.12
CA ILE A 54 5.99 -6.74 -10.35
C ILE A 54 5.17 -7.71 -9.51
N ILE A 55 4.99 -7.41 -8.21
CA ILE A 55 4.17 -8.24 -7.30
C ILE A 55 2.72 -8.29 -7.77
N ALA A 56 2.14 -7.17 -8.21
CA ALA A 56 0.77 -7.12 -8.71
C ALA A 56 0.62 -7.96 -10.00
N ILE A 57 1.54 -7.83 -10.95
CA ILE A 57 1.52 -8.58 -12.22
C ILE A 57 1.69 -10.08 -11.97
N LEU A 58 2.68 -10.48 -11.17
CA LEU A 58 2.90 -11.88 -10.80
C LEU A 58 1.71 -12.43 -10.02
N GLY A 59 1.18 -11.65 -9.08
CA GLY A 59 0.00 -12.01 -8.31
C GLY A 59 -1.23 -12.27 -9.15
N LEU A 60 -1.53 -11.38 -10.10
CA LEU A 60 -2.64 -11.52 -11.04
C LEU A 60 -2.45 -12.70 -12.00
N THR A 61 -1.21 -12.93 -12.47
CA THR A 61 -0.90 -14.04 -13.40
C THR A 61 -0.97 -15.40 -12.71
N PHE A 62 -0.49 -15.50 -11.47
CA PHE A 62 -0.40 -16.75 -10.71
C PHE A 62 -1.46 -16.87 -9.60
N THR A 63 -2.58 -16.16 -9.71
CA THR A 63 -3.61 -16.12 -8.65
C THR A 63 -4.13 -17.51 -8.30
N GLU A 64 -4.47 -18.30 -9.32
CA GLU A 64 -5.04 -19.65 -9.15
C GLU A 64 -4.06 -20.65 -8.52
N PRO A 65 -2.82 -20.81 -9.03
CA PRO A 65 -1.85 -21.71 -8.41
C PRO A 65 -1.44 -21.26 -7.00
N LEU A 66 -1.34 -19.94 -6.74
CA LEU A 66 -1.09 -19.43 -5.38
C LEU A 66 -2.23 -19.80 -4.42
N LEU A 67 -3.48 -19.63 -4.83
CA LEU A 67 -4.64 -19.97 -4.00
C LEU A 67 -4.72 -21.46 -3.71
N ARG A 68 -4.47 -22.31 -4.70
CA ARG A 68 -4.42 -23.77 -4.51
C ARG A 68 -3.27 -24.19 -3.58
N LEU A 69 -2.10 -23.54 -3.69
CA LEU A 69 -0.93 -23.82 -2.85
C LEU A 69 -1.16 -23.46 -1.38
N VAL A 70 -1.97 -22.43 -1.11
CA VAL A 70 -2.36 -22.04 0.25
C VAL A 70 -3.55 -22.88 0.78
N GLY A 71 -4.09 -23.80 -0.05
CA GLY A 71 -5.11 -24.78 0.36
C GLY A 71 -6.55 -24.38 0.03
N ALA A 72 -6.77 -23.54 -0.99
CA ALA A 72 -8.13 -23.24 -1.45
C ALA A 72 -8.78 -24.48 -2.08
N THR A 73 -9.92 -24.91 -1.53
CA THR A 73 -10.80 -25.92 -2.13
C THR A 73 -11.58 -25.32 -3.31
N ASP A 74 -11.98 -26.15 -4.27
CA ASP A 74 -12.66 -25.69 -5.51
C ASP A 74 -13.95 -24.89 -5.25
N THR A 75 -14.61 -25.11 -4.12
CA THR A 75 -15.80 -24.35 -3.70
C THR A 75 -15.50 -22.93 -3.22
N ILE A 76 -14.30 -22.68 -2.70
CA ILE A 76 -13.88 -21.38 -2.13
C ILE A 76 -12.99 -20.62 -3.12
N LEU A 77 -12.35 -21.33 -4.05
CA LEU A 77 -11.45 -20.80 -5.08
C LEU A 77 -12.01 -19.56 -5.82
N PRO A 78 -13.25 -19.54 -6.35
CA PRO A 78 -13.77 -18.36 -7.04
C PRO A 78 -13.91 -17.13 -6.12
N TYR A 79 -14.38 -17.30 -4.89
CA TYR A 79 -14.49 -16.21 -3.92
C TYR A 79 -13.12 -15.68 -3.49
N ALA A 80 -12.16 -16.59 -3.28
CA ALA A 80 -10.80 -16.21 -2.88
C ALA A 80 -10.05 -15.51 -4.03
N ARG A 81 -10.33 -15.89 -5.27
CA ARG A 81 -9.80 -15.26 -6.48
C ARG A 81 -10.28 -13.82 -6.59
N ASP A 82 -11.58 -13.58 -6.57
CA ASP A 82 -12.14 -12.21 -6.67
C ASP A 82 -11.56 -11.28 -5.60
N TYR A 83 -11.46 -11.78 -4.36
CA TYR A 83 -10.89 -11.03 -3.25
C TYR A 83 -9.39 -10.70 -3.46
N ILE A 84 -8.58 -11.70 -3.84
CA ILE A 84 -7.14 -11.51 -4.04
C ILE A 84 -6.85 -10.62 -5.25
N THR A 85 -7.63 -10.74 -6.32
CA THR A 85 -7.49 -9.91 -7.51
C THR A 85 -7.66 -8.44 -7.17
N ILE A 86 -8.69 -8.09 -6.36
CA ILE A 86 -8.88 -6.72 -5.86
C ILE A 86 -7.68 -6.26 -5.02
N ILE A 87 -7.15 -7.14 -4.17
CA ILE A 87 -5.98 -6.82 -3.34
C ILE A 87 -4.74 -6.55 -4.20
N PHE A 88 -4.49 -7.34 -5.25
CA PHE A 88 -3.34 -7.11 -6.14
C PHE A 88 -3.47 -5.80 -6.93
N TYR A 89 -4.68 -5.40 -7.34
CA TYR A 89 -4.88 -4.07 -7.93
C TYR A 89 -4.60 -2.95 -6.92
N GLY A 90 -5.02 -3.13 -5.66
CA GLY A 90 -4.80 -2.16 -4.59
C GLY A 90 -3.40 -2.18 -3.96
N SER A 91 -2.60 -3.23 -4.20
CA SER A 91 -1.33 -3.43 -3.50
C SER A 91 -0.28 -2.39 -3.87
N VAL A 92 -0.32 -1.88 -5.11
CA VAL A 92 0.58 -0.81 -5.59
C VAL A 92 0.36 0.45 -4.77
N PHE A 93 -0.89 0.93 -4.72
CA PHE A 93 -1.27 2.13 -3.97
C PHE A 93 -1.01 1.97 -2.48
N ARG A 94 -1.38 0.82 -1.90
CA ARG A 94 -1.15 0.54 -0.47
C ARG A 94 0.34 0.52 -0.11
N SER A 95 1.17 -0.12 -0.93
CA SER A 95 2.62 -0.20 -0.70
C SER A 95 3.28 1.17 -0.83
N PHE A 96 2.81 1.97 -1.79
CA PHE A 96 3.24 3.36 -1.97
C PHE A 96 2.90 4.21 -0.74
N ALA A 97 1.63 4.28 -0.35
CA ALA A 97 1.18 5.05 0.81
C ALA A 97 1.93 4.66 2.10
N MET A 98 2.10 3.36 2.33
CA MET A 98 2.81 2.85 3.51
C MET A 98 4.29 3.25 3.50
N SER A 99 4.95 3.20 2.34
CA SER A 99 6.37 3.54 2.24
C SER A 99 6.61 5.02 2.35
N THR A 100 5.80 5.85 1.68
CA THR A 100 5.84 7.31 1.82
C THR A 100 5.69 7.73 3.28
N ASN A 101 4.77 7.10 4.01
CA ASN A 101 4.59 7.39 5.42
C ASN A 101 5.85 7.06 6.27
N ASN A 102 6.52 5.95 5.97
CA ASN A 102 7.78 5.59 6.61
C ASN A 102 8.92 6.55 6.26
N LEU A 103 8.98 7.03 5.00
CA LEU A 103 9.97 8.02 4.57
C LEU A 103 9.79 9.38 5.27
N ILE A 104 8.58 9.92 5.29
CA ILE A 104 8.30 11.22 5.95
C ILE A 104 8.63 11.15 7.45
N ARG A 105 8.35 10.00 8.09
CA ARG A 105 8.76 9.77 9.49
C ARG A 105 10.28 9.73 9.65
N ALA A 106 11.00 9.17 8.70
CA ALA A 106 12.46 9.06 8.73
C ALA A 106 13.19 10.40 8.56
N GLU A 107 12.56 11.35 7.87
CA GLU A 107 13.07 12.72 7.73
C GLU A 107 12.94 13.55 9.02
N GLY A 108 12.41 12.97 10.10
CA GLY A 108 12.17 13.66 11.36
C GLY A 108 10.87 14.47 11.37
N ASN A 109 10.18 14.59 10.24
CA ASN A 109 8.88 15.24 10.15
C ASN A 109 7.72 14.29 10.47
N ALA A 110 7.83 13.58 11.60
CA ALA A 110 6.81 12.65 12.05
C ALA A 110 5.44 13.32 12.25
N LYS A 111 5.41 14.63 12.55
CA LYS A 111 4.15 15.40 12.64
C LYS A 111 3.42 15.46 11.30
N VAL A 112 4.11 15.77 10.20
CA VAL A 112 3.48 15.78 8.87
C VAL A 112 3.00 14.38 8.49
N ALA A 113 3.81 13.34 8.71
CA ALA A 113 3.37 11.96 8.47
C ALA A 113 2.10 11.58 9.25
N MET A 114 1.99 12.03 10.51
CA MET A 114 0.81 11.80 11.33
C MET A 114 -0.42 12.57 10.82
N ILE A 115 -0.24 13.84 10.47
CA ILE A 115 -1.33 14.69 9.94
C ILE A 115 -1.83 14.12 8.62
N SER A 116 -0.94 13.72 7.70
CA SER A 116 -1.26 13.03 6.45
C SER A 116 -2.08 11.75 6.69
N MET A 117 -1.72 10.93 7.68
CA MET A 117 -2.52 9.75 8.05
C MET A 117 -3.90 10.13 8.59
N PHE A 118 -3.99 11.18 9.41
CA PHE A 118 -5.27 11.65 9.93
C PHE A 118 -6.17 12.23 8.84
N ILE A 119 -5.62 12.98 7.88
CA ILE A 119 -6.34 13.50 6.73
C ILE A 119 -6.83 12.34 5.86
N GLY A 120 -5.97 11.35 5.59
CA GLY A 120 -6.35 10.16 4.84
C GLY A 120 -7.45 9.35 5.53
N ALA A 121 -7.26 9.01 6.80
CA ALA A 121 -8.23 8.25 7.57
C ALA A 121 -9.56 9.02 7.75
N GLY A 122 -9.50 10.32 8.03
CA GLY A 122 -10.67 11.18 8.14
C GLY A 122 -11.43 11.30 6.82
N SER A 123 -10.71 11.50 5.71
CA SER A 123 -11.29 11.52 4.37
C SER A 123 -11.94 10.18 4.04
N ASN A 124 -11.29 9.05 4.40
CA ASN A 124 -11.84 7.72 4.17
C ASN A 124 -13.13 7.49 4.96
N ILE A 125 -13.15 7.85 6.25
CA ILE A 125 -14.33 7.75 7.12
C ILE A 125 -15.51 8.59 6.59
N ILE A 126 -15.25 9.71 5.92
CA ILE A 126 -16.29 10.57 5.35
C ILE A 126 -16.72 10.09 3.96
N LEU A 127 -15.76 9.71 3.11
CA LEU A 127 -16.01 9.31 1.73
C LEU A 127 -16.65 7.93 1.64
N ASP A 128 -16.35 7.00 2.55
CA ASP A 128 -16.95 5.66 2.56
C ASP A 128 -18.49 5.73 2.68
N PRO A 129 -19.10 6.38 3.70
CA PRO A 129 -20.55 6.53 3.78
C PRO A 129 -21.16 7.25 2.58
N ILE A 130 -20.47 8.27 2.04
CA ILE A 130 -20.95 9.02 0.88
C ILE A 130 -21.02 8.11 -0.35
N PHE A 131 -19.92 7.42 -0.67
CA PHE A 131 -19.89 6.57 -1.86
C PHE A 131 -20.71 5.29 -1.71
N ILE A 132 -20.82 4.75 -0.49
CA ILE A 132 -21.58 3.53 -0.22
C ILE A 132 -23.09 3.83 -0.15
N PHE A 133 -23.52 4.81 0.64
CA PHE A 133 -24.95 5.05 0.90
C PHE A 133 -25.58 6.09 -0.02
N VAL A 134 -24.86 7.18 -0.37
CA VAL A 134 -25.42 8.25 -1.22
C VAL A 134 -25.34 7.84 -2.70
N PHE A 135 -24.16 7.42 -3.15
CA PHE A 135 -23.96 7.01 -4.56
C PHE A 135 -24.33 5.55 -4.85
N LYS A 136 -24.67 4.75 -3.82
CA LYS A 136 -25.04 3.33 -3.94
C LYS A 136 -24.04 2.46 -4.71
N LEU A 137 -22.75 2.84 -4.68
CA LEU A 137 -21.69 2.13 -5.41
C LEU A 137 -21.18 0.88 -4.66
N GLY A 138 -21.66 0.63 -3.44
CA GLY A 138 -21.32 -0.53 -2.62
C GLY A 138 -19.80 -0.70 -2.48
N VAL A 139 -19.29 -1.90 -2.79
CA VAL A 139 -17.86 -2.24 -2.68
C VAL A 139 -16.98 -1.40 -3.62
N LYS A 140 -17.47 -1.01 -4.80
CA LYS A 140 -16.73 -0.11 -5.71
C LYS A 140 -16.62 1.30 -5.14
N GLY A 141 -17.62 1.75 -4.39
CA GLY A 141 -17.62 3.03 -3.70
C GLY A 141 -16.55 3.12 -2.62
N ALA A 142 -16.41 2.06 -1.81
CA ALA A 142 -15.35 1.96 -0.81
C ALA A 142 -13.94 1.95 -1.43
N ALA A 143 -13.76 1.29 -2.58
CA ALA A 143 -12.48 1.31 -3.29
C ALA A 143 -12.10 2.72 -3.78
N LEU A 144 -13.06 3.46 -4.36
CA LEU A 144 -12.87 4.85 -4.80
C LEU A 144 -12.57 5.80 -3.63
N ALA A 145 -13.32 5.67 -2.53
CA ALA A 145 -13.09 6.41 -1.30
C ALA A 145 -11.68 6.19 -0.75
N THR A 146 -11.19 4.96 -0.81
CA THR A 146 -9.84 4.59 -0.33
C THR A 146 -8.75 5.20 -1.21
N ILE A 147 -8.92 5.21 -2.53
CA ILE A 147 -7.96 5.82 -3.45
C ILE A 147 -7.92 7.34 -3.26
N LEU A 148 -9.10 7.99 -3.15
CA LEU A 148 -9.20 9.42 -2.89
C LEU A 148 -8.61 9.81 -1.53
N ALA A 149 -8.88 9.02 -0.49
CA ALA A 149 -8.29 9.21 0.83
C ALA A 149 -6.76 9.09 0.81
N GLN A 150 -6.21 8.13 0.07
CA GLN A 150 -4.75 8.00 -0.10
C GLN A 150 -4.16 9.18 -0.90
N PHE A 151 -4.90 9.73 -1.85
CA PHE A 151 -4.49 10.95 -2.56
C PHE A 151 -4.48 12.17 -1.63
N PHE A 152 -5.50 12.35 -0.79
CA PHE A 152 -5.52 13.41 0.22
C PHE A 152 -4.47 13.23 1.32
N ALA A 153 -4.09 11.98 1.64
CA ALA A 153 -3.01 11.71 2.57
C ALA A 153 -1.63 12.05 2.00
N PHE A 154 -1.49 12.05 0.66
CA PHE A 154 -0.23 12.38 -0.01
C PHE A 154 0.00 13.90 -0.12
N LEU A 155 -1.07 14.71 -0.12
CA LEU A 155 -1.02 16.17 -0.16
C LEU A 155 -0.69 16.77 1.21
#